data_AF-A0A3M1QTZ5-F1
#
_entry.id   AF-A0A3M1QTZ5-F1
#
_cell.length_a   1.000
_cell.length_b   1.000
_cell.length_c   1.000
_cell.angle_alpha   90.00
_cell.angle_beta   90.00
_cell.angle_gamma   90.00
#
_symmetry.space_group_name_H-M   'P 1'
#
loop_
_entity.id
_entity.type
_entity.pdbx_description
1 polymer ?
#
loop_
_entity_poly.entity_id
_entity_poly.type
_entity_poly.pdbx_seq_one_letter_code
_entity_poly.pdbx_strand_id
1 'polypeptide(L)'
;PTVLSGALIARTVVQLNNASAQTILDGLEIADGAGQPAFSDGGGLRITGGAPTIRNCTIRNNTARNGGGAYVTDASPTFENCVFQQNSVTTGNGGAIAISAATATTVTLTDCTFTANSARHTSVGDGQGGAVYNSGVGALVVTGCTFTSNTCTWSVPRSAQMGGAIHNAAPGLVIDRCVFTSNSAQIGGAIYSSADMTLTNSLLAGNLVFDPYDNGPVVNAGQGGAVYSDIGANATMLNCTAVANWSQKKAAVSLDAGLLANSVLWGNEIAPLGPGEDPLGLSRQQFLGGASVRYCDIAGLFDGVPGEDPPDPANFPGSTQADPLFVLPPIMSSSGFYTPGDAHVQGGSPTIDAGENASAPSGLTDLDGSPRLFDDPNTPDTGSGAAPLVDMGAYEFGAAAPCPGDVDGDGDVDLTDLAILLANFDATGATREMGDLDGDGVVNLTDLAILLSVFETPCD
;
A
#
# COMPACT_ATOMS: atom_id res chain seq x y z
N PRO A 1 -28.08 5.07 0.56
CA PRO A 1 -27.19 5.96 1.36
C PRO A 1 -27.74 7.40 1.36
N THR A 2 -27.58 8.13 2.47
CA THR A 2 -27.94 9.57 2.51
C THR A 2 -26.78 10.37 1.92
N VAL A 3 -27.05 11.17 0.89
CA VAL A 3 -26.03 11.93 0.17
C VAL A 3 -25.99 13.39 0.63
N LEU A 4 -24.83 13.84 1.07
CA LEU A 4 -24.48 15.22 1.31
C LEU A 4 -23.59 15.69 0.16
N SER A 5 -24.16 16.43 -0.81
CA SER A 5 -23.42 16.89 -2.00
C SER A 5 -23.08 18.38 -1.94
N GLY A 6 -21.83 18.70 -2.25
CA GLY A 6 -21.26 20.05 -2.32
C GLY A 6 -21.43 20.76 -3.67
N ALA A 7 -22.06 20.10 -4.66
CA ALA A 7 -22.04 20.53 -6.06
C ALA A 7 -22.54 21.96 -6.32
N LEU A 8 -23.45 22.47 -5.47
CA LEU A 8 -24.04 23.82 -5.61
C LEU A 8 -23.42 24.87 -4.69
N ILE A 9 -22.64 24.45 -3.69
CA ILE A 9 -22.16 25.34 -2.63
C ILE A 9 -20.69 25.72 -2.78
N ALA A 10 -19.94 24.99 -3.62
CA ALA A 10 -18.52 25.21 -3.88
C ALA A 10 -17.71 25.40 -2.58
N ARG A 11 -18.05 24.66 -1.52
CA ARG A 11 -17.42 24.70 -0.18
C ARG A 11 -17.27 23.29 0.37
N THR A 12 -16.53 23.18 1.49
CA THR A 12 -16.54 22.00 2.37
C THR A 12 -17.97 21.53 2.65
N VAL A 13 -18.24 20.24 2.49
CA VAL A 13 -19.58 19.66 2.72
C VAL A 13 -19.91 19.59 4.22
N VAL A 14 -18.99 19.07 5.04
CA VAL A 14 -19.18 18.90 6.50
C VAL A 14 -18.00 19.46 7.27
N GLN A 15 -18.29 20.24 8.31
CA GLN A 15 -17.27 20.77 9.23
C GLN A 15 -17.49 20.24 10.64
N LEU A 16 -16.45 19.66 11.22
CA LEU A 16 -16.40 19.15 12.59
C LEU A 16 -15.39 19.99 13.38
N ASN A 17 -15.87 20.81 14.31
CA ASN A 17 -15.02 21.70 15.11
C ASN A 17 -15.09 21.28 16.58
N ASN A 18 -13.97 20.81 17.14
CA ASN A 18 -13.87 20.25 18.50
C ASN A 18 -14.89 19.15 18.77
N ALA A 19 -15.21 18.36 17.73
CA ALA A 19 -16.14 17.25 17.84
C ALA A 19 -15.52 16.14 18.70
N SER A 20 -16.24 15.68 19.72
CA SER A 20 -15.74 14.63 20.62
C SER A 20 -15.84 13.25 19.97
N ALA A 21 -15.27 12.22 20.61
CA ALA A 21 -15.45 10.81 20.23
C ALA A 21 -16.90 10.30 20.32
N GLN A 22 -17.82 11.08 20.89
CA GLN A 22 -19.25 10.78 20.85
C GLN A 22 -19.94 11.34 19.59
N THR A 23 -19.24 12.16 18.80
CA THR A 23 -19.73 12.63 17.52
C THR A 23 -19.43 11.57 16.46
N ILE A 24 -20.48 10.92 15.97
CA ILE A 24 -20.40 9.84 14.99
C ILE A 24 -21.06 10.29 13.68
N LEU A 25 -20.31 10.21 12.57
CA LEU A 25 -20.86 10.20 11.21
C LEU A 25 -20.91 8.75 10.73
N ASP A 26 -22.08 8.27 10.33
CA ASP A 26 -22.30 6.85 9.98
C ASP A 26 -23.19 6.72 8.74
N GLY A 27 -22.76 5.94 7.74
CA GLY A 27 -23.59 5.59 6.59
C GLY A 27 -23.85 6.74 5.62
N LEU A 28 -22.97 7.75 5.59
CA LEU A 28 -23.14 8.95 4.77
C LEU A 28 -22.28 8.88 3.50
N GLU A 29 -22.84 9.40 2.43
CA GLU A 29 -22.08 9.74 1.23
C GLU A 29 -21.81 11.25 1.24
N ILE A 30 -20.53 11.63 1.17
CA ILE A 30 -20.04 13.02 1.23
C ILE A 30 -19.32 13.31 -0.08
N ALA A 31 -19.97 14.04 -0.96
CA ALA A 31 -19.55 14.12 -2.35
C ALA A 31 -19.54 15.53 -2.93
N ASP A 32 -18.79 15.71 -4.01
CA ASP A 32 -18.79 16.89 -4.87
C ASP A 32 -18.50 18.22 -4.13
N GLY A 33 -17.84 18.12 -2.97
CA GLY A 33 -17.35 19.26 -2.22
C GLY A 33 -16.20 19.92 -2.95
N ALA A 34 -16.20 21.25 -3.04
CA ALA A 34 -15.14 22.01 -3.68
C ALA A 34 -14.59 23.07 -2.73
N GLY A 35 -13.28 23.20 -2.60
CA GLY A 35 -12.64 24.22 -1.75
C GLY A 35 -12.53 25.62 -2.38
N GLN A 36 -13.57 26.13 -3.06
CA GLN A 36 -13.54 27.37 -3.88
C GLN A 36 -14.33 28.55 -3.24
N PRO A 37 -14.15 29.83 -3.65
CA PRO A 37 -13.17 30.38 -4.60
C PRO A 37 -11.87 30.87 -3.93
N ALA A 38 -11.58 30.44 -2.70
CA ALA A 38 -10.33 30.78 -2.01
C ALA A 38 -9.95 29.68 -1.01
N PHE A 39 -9.26 28.64 -1.48
CA PHE A 39 -8.38 27.77 -0.68
C PHE A 39 -8.95 27.27 0.66
N SER A 40 -10.17 26.72 0.70
CA SER A 40 -10.59 25.97 1.89
C SER A 40 -10.12 24.53 1.79
N ASP A 41 -9.35 24.11 2.78
CA ASP A 41 -8.91 22.73 2.94
C ASP A 41 -10.10 21.83 3.35
N GLY A 42 -10.12 20.58 2.88
CA GLY A 42 -11.18 19.62 3.19
C GLY A 42 -12.40 19.80 2.30
N GLY A 43 -12.39 19.21 1.11
CA GLY A 43 -13.50 19.34 0.15
C GLY A 43 -14.75 18.65 0.66
N GLY A 44 -14.64 17.39 1.10
CA GLY A 44 -15.73 16.68 1.77
C GLY A 44 -15.84 17.08 3.25
N LEU A 45 -14.78 16.78 4.01
CA LEU A 45 -14.70 16.94 5.46
C LEU A 45 -13.62 17.96 5.84
N ARG A 46 -13.95 18.84 6.79
CA ARG A 46 -12.94 19.62 7.51
C ARG A 46 -13.07 19.37 9.00
N ILE A 47 -12.04 18.79 9.59
CA ILE A 47 -11.99 18.37 10.99
C ILE A 47 -10.95 19.22 11.70
N THR A 48 -11.36 19.98 12.70
CA THR A 48 -10.48 20.88 13.46
C THR A 48 -10.69 20.67 14.95
N GLY A 49 -9.67 20.22 15.67
CA GLY A 49 -9.82 19.85 17.08
C GLY A 49 -10.71 18.62 17.32
N GLY A 50 -10.53 17.98 18.48
CA GLY A 50 -11.38 16.87 18.92
C GLY A 50 -10.97 15.51 18.32
N ALA A 51 -11.86 14.53 18.41
CA ALA A 51 -11.61 13.14 18.04
C ALA A 51 -12.90 12.43 17.57
N PRO A 52 -13.59 12.92 16.52
CA PRO A 52 -14.84 12.30 16.05
C PRO A 52 -14.60 10.93 15.41
N THR A 53 -15.65 10.11 15.37
CA THR A 53 -15.65 8.84 14.62
C THR A 53 -16.43 9.01 13.32
N ILE A 54 -15.81 8.64 12.21
CA ILE A 54 -16.43 8.60 10.89
C ILE A 54 -16.40 7.13 10.46
N ARG A 55 -17.57 6.51 10.23
CA ARG A 55 -17.64 5.11 9.86
C ARG A 55 -18.63 4.80 8.77
N ASN A 56 -18.39 3.74 8.00
CA ASN A 56 -19.30 3.32 6.90
C ASN A 56 -19.65 4.48 5.94
N CYS A 57 -18.71 5.40 5.73
CA CYS A 57 -18.94 6.59 4.92
C CYS A 57 -18.20 6.48 3.58
N THR A 58 -18.82 7.01 2.54
CA THR A 58 -18.19 7.17 1.22
C THR A 58 -17.89 8.65 1.01
N ILE A 59 -16.61 9.00 0.95
CA ILE A 59 -16.12 10.34 0.67
C ILE A 59 -15.60 10.34 -0.77
N ARG A 60 -16.33 10.94 -1.71
CA ARG A 60 -15.99 10.82 -3.14
C ARG A 60 -16.08 12.10 -3.96
N ASN A 61 -15.29 12.19 -5.02
CA ASN A 61 -15.34 13.31 -5.97
C ASN A 61 -15.21 14.70 -5.31
N ASN A 62 -14.53 14.78 -4.18
CA ASN A 62 -14.28 16.05 -3.52
C ASN A 62 -12.94 16.64 -3.98
N THR A 63 -12.90 17.95 -4.16
CA THR A 63 -11.71 18.68 -4.59
C THR A 63 -11.38 19.81 -3.62
N ALA A 64 -10.12 19.93 -3.20
CA ALA A 64 -9.69 20.99 -2.29
C ALA A 64 -8.27 21.49 -2.61
N ARG A 65 -7.81 22.46 -1.82
CA ARG A 65 -6.38 22.79 -1.79
C ARG A 65 -5.62 21.67 -1.09
N ASN A 66 -5.91 21.40 0.17
CA ASN A 66 -5.38 20.24 0.90
C ASN A 66 -6.54 19.33 1.31
N GLY A 67 -6.34 18.02 1.22
CA GLY A 67 -7.31 17.03 1.66
C GLY A 67 -8.58 17.09 0.82
N GLY A 68 -8.51 16.59 -0.41
CA GLY A 68 -9.67 16.60 -1.32
C GLY A 68 -10.90 16.02 -0.64
N GLY A 69 -10.76 14.83 -0.06
CA GLY A 69 -11.78 14.18 0.76
C GLY A 69 -11.89 14.78 2.17
N ALA A 70 -10.78 14.83 2.92
CA ALA A 70 -10.77 15.32 4.29
C ALA A 70 -9.50 16.12 4.62
N TYR A 71 -9.67 17.22 5.33
CA TYR A 71 -8.57 17.95 5.97
C TYR A 71 -8.68 17.90 7.48
N VAL A 72 -7.61 17.47 8.13
CA VAL A 72 -7.53 17.25 9.58
C VAL A 72 -6.50 18.19 10.18
N THR A 73 -6.92 19.02 11.14
CA THR A 73 -6.05 19.97 11.85
C THR A 73 -6.19 19.84 13.35
N ASP A 74 -5.07 19.55 14.04
CA ASP A 74 -5.03 19.42 15.50
C ASP A 74 -6.16 18.55 16.07
N ALA A 75 -6.51 17.48 15.35
CA ALA A 75 -7.59 16.55 15.70
C ALA A 75 -7.11 15.11 15.60
N SER A 76 -7.78 14.21 16.32
CA SER A 76 -7.53 12.77 16.33
C SER A 76 -8.75 11.96 15.87
N PRO A 77 -9.26 12.16 14.63
CA PRO A 77 -10.38 11.41 14.11
C PRO A 77 -10.03 9.94 13.88
N THR A 78 -11.05 9.08 14.04
CA THR A 78 -11.01 7.69 13.60
C THR A 78 -11.89 7.52 12.37
N PHE A 79 -11.33 6.96 11.31
CA PHE A 79 -12.07 6.51 10.12
C PHE A 79 -12.12 4.98 10.12
N GLU A 80 -13.33 4.42 10.10
CA GLU A 80 -13.56 2.97 10.15
C GLU A 80 -14.45 2.55 8.97
N ASN A 81 -14.05 1.55 8.18
CA ASN A 81 -14.86 1.06 7.07
C ASN A 81 -15.33 2.20 6.14
N CYS A 82 -14.41 3.11 5.79
CA CYS A 82 -14.70 4.26 4.95
C CYS A 82 -14.07 4.11 3.57
N VAL A 83 -14.75 4.62 2.56
CA VAL A 83 -14.27 4.63 1.18
C VAL A 83 -13.92 6.07 0.79
N PHE A 84 -12.67 6.31 0.42
CA PHE A 84 -12.20 7.55 -0.19
C PHE A 84 -11.95 7.31 -1.67
N GLN A 85 -12.81 7.85 -2.54
CA GLN A 85 -12.77 7.55 -3.96
C GLN A 85 -12.69 8.82 -4.81
N GLN A 86 -11.76 8.86 -5.77
CA GLN A 86 -11.68 9.94 -6.77
C GLN A 86 -11.63 11.35 -6.16
N ASN A 87 -11.11 11.48 -4.93
CA ASN A 87 -10.87 12.79 -4.34
C ASN A 87 -9.57 13.36 -4.88
N SER A 88 -9.52 14.68 -5.03
CA SER A 88 -8.39 15.32 -5.70
C SER A 88 -7.97 16.65 -5.09
N VAL A 89 -6.70 16.98 -5.32
CA VAL A 89 -6.16 18.31 -5.05
C VAL A 89 -5.40 18.82 -6.27
N THR A 90 -5.46 20.14 -6.49
CA THR A 90 -4.82 20.79 -7.65
C THR A 90 -3.59 21.62 -7.28
N THR A 91 -3.49 22.07 -6.03
CA THR A 91 -2.45 23.01 -5.57
C THR A 91 -2.05 22.81 -4.09
N GLY A 92 -2.39 21.69 -3.46
CA GLY A 92 -1.91 21.33 -2.11
C GLY A 92 -1.80 19.82 -1.94
N ASN A 93 -1.82 19.31 -0.72
CA ASN A 93 -1.41 17.93 -0.45
C ASN A 93 -2.59 17.01 -0.11
N GLY A 94 -2.40 15.70 -0.24
CA GLY A 94 -3.37 14.68 0.15
C GLY A 94 -4.61 14.67 -0.74
N GLY A 95 -4.60 13.88 -1.82
CA GLY A 95 -5.75 13.74 -2.71
C GLY A 95 -7.02 13.32 -1.97
N ALA A 96 -6.91 12.38 -1.04
CA ALA A 96 -7.96 12.02 -0.10
C ALA A 96 -7.85 12.80 1.21
N ILE A 97 -6.81 12.54 2.00
CA ILE A 97 -6.68 13.07 3.36
C ILE A 97 -5.40 13.89 3.46
N ALA A 98 -5.50 15.10 4.01
CA ALA A 98 -4.33 15.85 4.46
C ALA A 98 -4.41 16.14 5.96
N ILE A 99 -3.33 15.82 6.65
CA ILE A 99 -3.18 15.98 8.09
C ILE A 99 -2.13 17.06 8.33
N SER A 100 -2.49 18.03 9.17
CA SER A 100 -1.59 19.09 9.61
C SER A 100 -1.77 19.30 11.11
N ALA A 101 -0.82 18.82 11.90
CA ALA A 101 -0.90 18.88 13.35
C ALA A 101 0.27 19.66 13.95
N ALA A 102 -0.05 20.68 14.76
CA ALA A 102 0.89 21.40 15.59
C ALA A 102 1.00 20.81 17.01
N THR A 103 0.04 19.95 17.37
CA THR A 103 -0.03 19.26 18.65
C THR A 103 0.00 17.74 18.45
N ALA A 104 0.39 16.99 19.50
CA ALA A 104 0.42 15.53 19.43
C ALA A 104 -1.00 14.98 19.25
N THR A 105 -1.30 14.54 18.03
CA THR A 105 -2.59 13.96 17.63
C THR A 105 -2.37 12.64 16.91
N THR A 106 -3.41 11.82 16.83
CA THR A 106 -3.35 10.55 16.12
C THR A 106 -4.54 10.44 15.19
N VAL A 107 -4.28 10.32 13.89
CA VAL A 107 -5.31 9.93 12.92
C VAL A 107 -5.26 8.42 12.77
N THR A 108 -6.41 7.77 12.94
CA THR A 108 -6.53 6.32 12.81
C THR A 108 -7.40 5.99 11.61
N LEU A 109 -6.87 5.14 10.72
CA LEU A 109 -7.56 4.57 9.57
C LEU A 109 -7.65 3.06 9.79
N THR A 110 -8.86 2.53 9.81
CA THR A 110 -9.12 1.11 10.02
C THR A 110 -10.08 0.60 8.96
N ASP A 111 -9.69 -0.46 8.25
CA ASP A 111 -10.50 -1.12 7.24
C ASP A 111 -11.03 -0.15 6.18
N CYS A 112 -10.21 0.83 5.79
CA CYS A 112 -10.60 1.88 4.84
C CYS A 112 -10.02 1.61 3.45
N THR A 113 -10.79 1.99 2.42
CA THR A 113 -10.40 1.85 1.03
C THR A 113 -10.12 3.22 0.40
N PHE A 114 -8.97 3.37 -0.24
CA PHE A 114 -8.55 4.57 -0.95
C PHE A 114 -8.35 4.25 -2.42
N THR A 115 -9.28 4.67 -3.28
CA THR A 115 -9.25 4.32 -4.70
C THR A 115 -9.20 5.55 -5.59
N ALA A 116 -8.23 5.56 -6.51
CA ALA A 116 -8.11 6.59 -7.54
C ALA A 116 -8.08 8.04 -7.01
N ASN A 117 -7.58 8.26 -5.80
CA ASN A 117 -7.36 9.61 -5.29
C ASN A 117 -6.11 10.20 -5.92
N SER A 118 -6.11 11.52 -6.13
CA SER A 118 -5.03 12.16 -6.88
C SER A 118 -4.58 13.50 -6.30
N ALA A 119 -3.28 13.63 -6.13
CA ALA A 119 -2.63 14.93 -5.98
C ALA A 119 -1.99 15.30 -7.33
N ARG A 120 -2.58 16.26 -8.06
CA ARG A 120 -2.11 16.67 -9.39
C ARG A 120 -1.74 18.14 -9.44
N HIS A 121 -0.50 18.44 -9.84
CA HIS A 121 0.07 19.77 -9.65
C HIS A 121 0.57 20.46 -10.91
N THR A 122 0.48 21.80 -10.89
CA THR A 122 0.97 22.70 -11.93
C THR A 122 2.04 23.70 -11.45
N SER A 123 2.47 23.67 -10.18
CA SER A 123 3.41 24.65 -9.59
C SER A 123 4.28 24.07 -8.45
N VAL A 124 5.54 24.50 -8.36
CA VAL A 124 6.61 23.99 -7.44
C VAL A 124 6.26 24.17 -5.95
N GLY A 125 6.48 23.11 -5.14
CA GLY A 125 6.41 23.15 -3.67
C GLY A 125 5.12 22.61 -3.02
N ASP A 126 4.12 22.20 -3.79
CA ASP A 126 2.85 21.64 -3.31
C ASP A 126 2.58 20.30 -4.00
N GLY A 127 2.04 19.28 -3.33
CA GLY A 127 1.51 18.09 -4.01
C GLY A 127 2.14 16.77 -3.66
N GLN A 128 1.96 16.38 -2.41
CA GLN A 128 2.48 15.16 -1.83
C GLN A 128 1.33 14.28 -1.36
N GLY A 129 1.50 12.95 -1.41
CA GLY A 129 0.50 11.98 -0.96
C GLY A 129 -0.71 11.90 -1.90
N GLY A 130 -0.68 11.00 -2.86
CA GLY A 130 -1.79 10.83 -3.82
C GLY A 130 -3.11 10.47 -3.13
N ALA A 131 -3.07 9.70 -2.04
CA ALA A 131 -4.20 9.53 -1.12
C ALA A 131 -4.00 10.34 0.16
N VAL A 132 -3.00 9.98 0.97
CA VAL A 132 -2.81 10.51 2.32
C VAL A 132 -1.52 11.30 2.41
N TYR A 133 -1.64 12.51 2.94
CA TYR A 133 -0.50 13.35 3.30
C TYR A 133 -0.51 13.59 4.80
N ASN A 134 0.56 13.18 5.48
CA ASN A 134 0.76 13.43 6.91
C ASN A 134 1.96 14.34 7.15
N SER A 135 1.74 15.49 7.79
CA SER A 135 2.80 16.40 8.21
C SER A 135 2.57 17.02 9.58
N GLY A 136 3.67 17.47 10.19
CA GLY A 136 3.67 18.04 11.53
C GLY A 136 4.14 17.02 12.58
N VAL A 137 3.46 16.99 13.73
CA VAL A 137 3.85 16.14 14.87
C VAL A 137 2.83 15.03 15.18
N GLY A 138 1.81 14.87 14.34
CA GLY A 138 0.74 13.90 14.52
C GLY A 138 1.09 12.52 13.94
N ALA A 139 0.79 11.47 14.68
CA ALA A 139 0.94 10.09 14.23
C ALA A 139 -0.18 9.70 13.26
N LEU A 140 0.14 8.81 12.33
CA LEU A 140 -0.80 8.17 11.42
C LEU A 140 -0.74 6.67 11.64
N VAL A 141 -1.87 6.08 12.04
CA VAL A 141 -2.03 4.63 12.24
C VAL A 141 -2.96 4.12 11.16
N VAL A 142 -2.50 3.16 10.37
CA VAL A 142 -3.20 2.59 9.22
C VAL A 142 -3.26 1.08 9.39
N THR A 143 -4.46 0.51 9.46
CA THR A 143 -4.65 -0.92 9.72
C THR A 143 -5.73 -1.49 8.83
N GLY A 144 -5.50 -2.64 8.19
CA GLY A 144 -6.54 -3.29 7.37
C GLY A 144 -6.94 -2.49 6.12
N CYS A 145 -6.15 -1.50 5.71
CA CYS A 145 -6.55 -0.56 4.66
C CYS A 145 -6.03 -0.95 3.29
N THR A 146 -6.81 -0.63 2.26
CA THR A 146 -6.46 -0.85 0.85
C THR A 146 -6.25 0.47 0.13
N PHE A 147 -5.14 0.60 -0.57
CA PHE A 147 -4.79 1.77 -1.40
C PHE A 147 -4.59 1.32 -2.84
N THR A 148 -5.52 1.69 -3.71
CA THR A 148 -5.52 1.26 -5.10
C THR A 148 -5.50 2.44 -6.06
N SER A 149 -4.55 2.43 -6.99
CA SER A 149 -4.45 3.41 -8.07
C SER A 149 -4.44 4.87 -7.61
N ASN A 150 -3.91 5.15 -6.41
CA ASN A 150 -3.73 6.52 -5.96
C ASN A 150 -2.50 7.12 -6.62
N THR A 151 -2.61 8.38 -7.04
CA THR A 151 -1.61 8.99 -7.91
C THR A 151 -1.14 10.34 -7.38
N CYS A 152 0.17 10.51 -7.35
CA CYS A 152 0.81 11.80 -7.13
C CYS A 152 1.52 12.18 -8.45
N THR A 153 0.93 13.11 -9.21
CA THR A 153 1.40 13.45 -10.56
C THR A 153 1.61 14.95 -10.74
N TRP A 154 2.45 15.30 -11.72
CA TRP A 154 2.87 16.67 -11.88
C TRP A 154 3.16 17.05 -13.32
N SER A 155 2.92 18.33 -13.62
CA SER A 155 2.93 18.86 -14.99
C SER A 155 4.09 19.82 -15.30
N VAL A 156 5.03 20.07 -14.37
CA VAL A 156 6.23 20.91 -14.60
C VAL A 156 7.56 20.30 -14.09
N PRO A 157 8.73 20.60 -14.68
CA PRO A 157 10.01 20.07 -14.19
C PRO A 157 10.39 20.64 -12.82
N ARG A 158 10.92 19.80 -11.91
CA ARG A 158 11.70 20.14 -10.67
C ARG A 158 10.96 20.34 -9.34
N SER A 159 10.32 19.30 -8.84
CA SER A 159 10.33 18.99 -7.40
C SER A 159 10.01 17.51 -7.20
N ALA A 160 10.82 16.82 -6.40
CA ALA A 160 10.62 15.43 -6.02
C ALA A 160 9.22 15.27 -5.40
N GLN A 161 8.30 14.66 -6.15
CA GLN A 161 6.99 14.27 -5.64
C GLN A 161 7.08 12.92 -4.99
N MET A 162 6.32 12.75 -3.91
CA MET A 162 6.62 11.77 -2.91
C MET A 162 5.32 11.12 -2.44
N GLY A 163 5.26 9.79 -2.49
CA GLY A 163 4.17 8.96 -1.96
C GLY A 163 2.94 8.88 -2.85
N GLY A 164 2.80 7.81 -3.64
CA GLY A 164 1.63 7.64 -4.53
C GLY A 164 0.35 7.34 -3.75
N ALA A 165 0.43 6.51 -2.72
CA ALA A 165 -0.61 6.36 -1.72
C ALA A 165 -0.37 7.30 -0.53
N ILE A 166 0.72 7.07 0.20
CA ILE A 166 1.00 7.74 1.47
C ILE A 166 2.30 8.54 1.37
N HIS A 167 2.21 9.82 1.72
CA HIS A 167 3.35 10.64 2.06
C HIS A 167 3.35 10.94 3.56
N ASN A 168 4.43 10.58 4.24
CA ASN A 168 4.60 10.85 5.66
C ASN A 168 5.86 11.66 5.94
N ALA A 169 5.70 12.77 6.66
CA ALA A 169 6.80 13.58 7.19
C ALA A 169 6.70 13.78 8.71
N ALA A 170 5.71 13.16 9.36
CA ALA A 170 5.51 13.23 10.79
C ALA A 170 5.96 11.93 11.47
N PRO A 171 6.38 11.96 12.74
CA PRO A 171 6.80 10.76 13.45
C PRO A 171 5.63 9.81 13.72
N GLY A 172 5.94 8.53 13.87
CA GLY A 172 4.98 7.53 14.33
C GLY A 172 4.00 7.04 13.26
N LEU A 173 4.46 6.91 12.01
CA LEU A 173 3.72 6.17 10.99
C LEU A 173 3.76 4.67 11.31
N VAL A 174 2.59 4.09 11.52
CA VAL A 174 2.39 2.65 11.72
C VAL A 174 1.41 2.15 10.66
N ILE A 175 1.83 1.16 9.89
CA ILE A 175 1.05 0.51 8.85
C ILE A 175 1.06 -0.99 9.14
N ASP A 176 -0.12 -1.59 9.25
CA ASP A 176 -0.30 -3.02 9.53
C ASP A 176 -1.40 -3.61 8.66
N ARG A 177 -1.18 -4.81 8.11
CA ARG A 177 -2.20 -5.55 7.33
C ARG A 177 -2.85 -4.69 6.25
N CYS A 178 -2.02 -4.00 5.47
CA CYS A 178 -2.49 -3.10 4.42
C CYS A 178 -2.09 -3.62 3.03
N VAL A 179 -2.88 -3.24 2.03
CA VAL A 179 -2.65 -3.58 0.63
C VAL A 179 -2.42 -2.31 -0.17
N PHE A 180 -1.30 -2.24 -0.89
CA PHE A 180 -0.97 -1.12 -1.78
C PHE A 180 -0.83 -1.63 -3.21
N THR A 181 -1.82 -1.35 -4.06
CA THR A 181 -1.85 -1.81 -5.45
C THR A 181 -1.86 -0.68 -6.45
N SER A 182 -0.98 -0.75 -7.45
CA SER A 182 -1.00 0.18 -8.61
C SER A 182 -0.92 1.67 -8.25
N ASN A 183 -0.38 2.03 -7.08
CA ASN A 183 -0.20 3.43 -6.72
C ASN A 183 1.00 4.01 -7.47
N SER A 184 0.96 5.31 -7.79
CA SER A 184 2.01 5.92 -8.58
C SER A 184 2.45 7.29 -8.09
N ALA A 185 3.77 7.52 -8.13
CA ALA A 185 4.41 8.79 -7.78
C ALA A 185 5.73 8.96 -8.54
N GLN A 186 6.52 9.97 -8.19
CA GLN A 186 7.90 10.13 -8.67
C GLN A 186 8.96 9.59 -7.71
N ILE A 187 8.59 9.36 -6.44
CA ILE A 187 9.38 8.70 -5.40
C ILE A 187 8.40 8.01 -4.46
N GLY A 188 8.66 6.75 -4.09
CA GLY A 188 7.79 6.00 -3.18
C GLY A 188 6.44 5.72 -3.84
N GLY A 189 6.39 4.81 -4.80
CA GLY A 189 5.20 4.57 -5.62
C GLY A 189 3.96 4.25 -4.78
N ALA A 190 4.11 3.48 -3.71
CA ALA A 190 3.10 3.39 -2.65
C ALA A 190 3.38 4.40 -1.54
N ILE A 191 4.53 4.27 -0.89
CA ILE A 191 4.81 4.96 0.37
C ILE A 191 6.11 5.74 0.24
N TYR A 192 6.05 7.02 0.62
CA TYR A 192 7.22 7.80 0.96
C TYR A 192 7.15 8.20 2.43
N SER A 193 8.24 8.01 3.17
CA SER A 193 8.38 8.53 4.53
C SER A 193 9.73 9.23 4.71
N SER A 194 9.72 10.47 5.21
CA SER A 194 10.92 11.18 5.68
C SER A 194 11.10 11.13 7.19
N ALA A 195 10.22 10.42 7.89
CA ALA A 195 10.29 10.14 9.31
C ALA A 195 10.23 8.63 9.57
N ASP A 196 10.51 8.23 10.81
CA ASP A 196 10.48 6.82 11.20
C ASP A 196 9.13 6.17 10.87
N MET A 197 9.20 4.95 10.35
CA MET A 197 8.03 4.17 9.91
C MET A 197 8.14 2.72 10.39
N THR A 198 7.00 2.16 10.78
CA THR A 198 6.81 0.71 10.95
C THR A 198 5.76 0.22 9.97
N LEU A 199 6.13 -0.77 9.15
CA LEU A 199 5.30 -1.41 8.14
C LEU A 199 5.30 -2.93 8.39
N THR A 200 4.13 -3.50 8.67
CA THR A 200 4.02 -4.91 9.04
C THR A 200 2.91 -5.64 8.28
N ASN A 201 3.10 -6.94 8.04
CA ASN A 201 2.05 -7.85 7.57
C ASN A 201 1.34 -7.36 6.29
N SER A 202 2.05 -6.70 5.39
CA SER A 202 1.43 -5.91 4.30
C SER A 202 1.91 -6.33 2.92
N LEU A 203 1.04 -6.15 1.93
CA LEU A 203 1.32 -6.39 0.51
C LEU A 203 1.52 -5.06 -0.24
N LEU A 204 2.61 -4.96 -1.00
CA LEU A 204 2.86 -3.84 -1.91
C LEU A 204 3.08 -4.38 -3.32
N ALA A 205 2.07 -4.27 -4.17
CA ALA A 205 2.08 -4.88 -5.49
C ALA A 205 1.85 -3.89 -6.64
N GLY A 206 2.65 -3.97 -7.70
CA GLY A 206 2.37 -3.19 -8.91
C GLY A 206 2.52 -1.68 -8.77
N ASN A 207 3.16 -1.18 -7.70
CA ASN A 207 3.31 0.26 -7.51
C ASN A 207 4.39 0.82 -8.44
N LEU A 208 4.17 2.03 -8.94
CA LEU A 208 4.89 2.58 -10.07
C LEU A 208 5.50 3.94 -9.72
N VAL A 209 6.82 4.04 -9.82
CA VAL A 209 7.51 5.32 -9.83
C VAL A 209 7.84 5.74 -11.25
N PHE A 210 7.29 6.87 -11.71
CA PHE A 210 7.56 7.43 -13.03
C PHE A 210 7.64 8.97 -13.03
N ASP A 211 8.82 9.51 -13.27
CA ASP A 211 9.11 10.93 -13.54
C ASP A 211 9.42 11.13 -15.05
N PRO A 212 8.50 11.73 -15.83
CA PRO A 212 8.73 12.02 -17.25
C PRO A 212 9.76 13.13 -17.51
N TYR A 213 10.22 13.84 -16.46
CA TYR A 213 11.14 14.97 -16.58
C TYR A 213 12.58 14.62 -16.19
N ASP A 214 12.84 13.38 -15.82
CA ASP A 214 14.12 12.94 -15.28
C ASP A 214 15.15 12.60 -16.38
N ASN A 215 15.64 13.64 -17.06
CA ASN A 215 16.80 13.58 -17.95
C ASN A 215 18.08 14.13 -17.27
N GLY A 216 18.15 14.20 -15.93
CA GLY A 216 19.21 14.90 -15.21
C GLY A 216 19.62 14.28 -13.87
N PRO A 217 20.71 14.77 -13.25
CA PRO A 217 21.31 14.19 -12.04
C PRO A 217 20.55 14.56 -10.75
N VAL A 218 19.22 14.58 -10.75
CA VAL A 218 18.46 14.75 -9.50
C VAL A 218 18.64 13.46 -8.70
N VAL A 219 19.36 13.56 -7.59
CA VAL A 219 20.01 12.42 -6.89
C VAL A 219 19.04 11.39 -6.27
N ASN A 220 17.78 11.76 -6.06
CA ASN A 220 16.77 10.92 -5.39
C ASN A 220 15.47 10.67 -6.17
N ALA A 221 15.25 11.35 -7.31
CA ALA A 221 14.06 11.11 -8.13
C ALA A 221 14.07 9.70 -8.74
N GLY A 222 12.90 9.09 -8.92
CA GLY A 222 12.76 7.80 -9.61
C GLY A 222 12.89 6.55 -8.74
N GLN A 223 12.98 6.66 -7.41
CA GLN A 223 13.32 5.57 -6.49
C GLN A 223 12.15 5.09 -5.64
N GLY A 224 12.25 3.85 -5.13
CA GLY A 224 11.27 3.27 -4.22
C GLY A 224 9.97 2.94 -4.96
N GLY A 225 10.03 2.05 -5.95
CA GLY A 225 8.86 1.60 -6.71
C GLY A 225 7.65 1.27 -5.82
N ALA A 226 7.90 0.67 -4.65
CA ALA A 226 6.94 0.51 -3.56
C ALA A 226 7.18 1.52 -2.43
N VAL A 227 8.34 1.44 -1.79
CA VAL A 227 8.65 2.15 -0.54
C VAL A 227 9.92 2.96 -0.68
N TYR A 228 9.87 4.19 -0.19
CA TYR A 228 11.04 5.04 -0.01
C TYR A 228 11.08 5.64 1.40
N SER A 229 12.16 5.37 2.14
CA SER A 229 12.52 6.05 3.38
C SER A 229 13.66 7.03 3.12
N ASP A 230 13.49 8.29 3.50
CA ASP A 230 14.50 9.33 3.31
C ASP A 230 15.69 9.19 4.29
N ILE A 231 16.78 9.89 3.99
CA ILE A 231 18.02 9.83 4.75
C ILE A 231 17.80 10.29 6.19
N GLY A 232 18.22 9.47 7.15
CA GLY A 232 18.09 9.72 8.59
C GLY A 232 16.78 9.21 9.20
N ALA A 233 15.86 8.66 8.42
CA ALA A 233 14.68 7.97 8.92
C ALA A 233 14.95 6.46 9.10
N ASN A 234 14.50 5.91 10.23
CA ASN A 234 14.53 4.47 10.48
C ASN A 234 13.23 3.84 10.00
N ALA A 235 13.33 2.90 9.07
CA ALA A 235 12.20 2.14 8.59
C ALA A 235 12.31 0.68 9.05
N THR A 236 11.24 0.19 9.67
CA THR A 236 11.09 -1.21 10.05
C THR A 236 10.01 -1.83 9.17
N MET A 237 10.39 -2.83 8.37
CA MET A 237 9.51 -3.57 7.47
C MET A 237 9.58 -5.06 7.84
N LEU A 238 8.48 -5.61 8.35
CA LEU A 238 8.41 -6.99 8.85
C LEU A 238 7.26 -7.74 8.20
N ASN A 239 7.44 -9.01 7.84
CA ASN A 239 6.34 -9.85 7.37
C ASN A 239 5.63 -9.25 6.15
N CYS A 240 6.37 -8.65 5.22
CA CYS A 240 5.78 -7.95 4.08
C CYS A 240 6.17 -8.60 2.77
N THR A 241 5.29 -8.50 1.77
CA THR A 241 5.59 -8.91 0.39
C THR A 241 5.58 -7.68 -0.51
N ALA A 242 6.68 -7.40 -1.19
CA ALA A 242 6.73 -6.39 -2.25
C ALA A 242 7.01 -7.05 -3.59
N VAL A 243 6.06 -6.96 -4.51
CA VAL A 243 6.08 -7.71 -5.76
C VAL A 243 5.66 -6.89 -6.97
N ALA A 244 6.33 -7.10 -8.11
CA ALA A 244 5.99 -6.43 -9.37
C ALA A 244 5.93 -4.90 -9.28
N ASN A 245 6.65 -4.27 -8.35
CA ASN A 245 6.75 -2.82 -8.30
C ASN A 245 7.80 -2.34 -9.30
N TRP A 246 7.61 -1.15 -9.85
CA TRP A 246 8.48 -0.60 -10.87
C TRP A 246 9.06 0.74 -10.46
N SER A 247 10.37 0.91 -10.58
CA SER A 247 11.07 2.19 -10.38
C SER A 247 11.87 2.62 -11.60
N GLN A 248 11.94 3.91 -11.87
CA GLN A 248 12.83 4.41 -12.92
C GLN A 248 14.31 4.29 -12.58
N LYS A 249 14.65 4.36 -11.29
CA LYS A 249 16.02 4.37 -10.79
C LYS A 249 16.10 3.61 -9.47
N LYS A 250 17.17 2.83 -9.28
CA LYS A 250 17.44 2.06 -8.05
C LYS A 250 16.24 1.21 -7.59
N ALA A 251 16.19 0.83 -6.33
CA ALA A 251 15.33 -0.23 -5.83
C ALA A 251 13.82 0.05 -5.71
N ALA A 252 13.05 -1.03 -5.70
CA ALA A 252 11.62 -1.04 -5.38
C ALA A 252 11.36 -0.71 -3.90
N VAL A 253 12.21 -1.23 -3.00
CA VAL A 253 12.18 -0.90 -1.57
C VAL A 253 13.50 -0.22 -1.20
N SER A 254 13.42 1.05 -0.79
CA SER A 254 14.59 1.81 -0.34
C SER A 254 14.44 2.20 1.13
N LEU A 255 15.25 1.63 2.01
CA LEU A 255 15.23 1.90 3.46
C LEU A 255 16.60 2.40 3.93
N ASP A 256 16.70 3.68 4.29
CA ASP A 256 17.99 4.29 4.67
C ASP A 256 18.64 3.62 5.90
N ALA A 257 17.85 3.36 6.94
CA ALA A 257 18.27 2.64 8.14
C ALA A 257 17.08 1.83 8.71
N GLY A 258 17.37 0.99 9.71
CA GLY A 258 16.35 0.20 10.42
C GLY A 258 16.46 -1.30 10.15
N LEU A 259 15.33 -1.95 9.91
CA LEU A 259 15.23 -3.41 9.82
C LEU A 259 14.28 -3.83 8.70
N LEU A 260 14.73 -4.75 7.86
CA LEU A 260 13.91 -5.54 6.94
C LEU A 260 14.01 -7.00 7.39
N ALA A 261 12.90 -7.61 7.80
CA ALA A 261 12.88 -9.00 8.22
C ALA A 261 11.61 -9.75 7.81
N ASN A 262 11.69 -11.08 7.72
CA ASN A 262 10.57 -11.96 7.38
C ASN A 262 9.82 -11.53 6.12
N SER A 263 10.51 -10.96 5.14
CA SER A 263 9.86 -10.26 4.02
C SER A 263 10.31 -10.81 2.68
N VAL A 264 9.41 -10.78 1.70
CA VAL A 264 9.64 -11.27 0.35
C VAL A 264 9.69 -10.08 -0.62
N LEU A 265 10.81 -9.91 -1.34
CA LEU A 265 10.96 -8.91 -2.39
C LEU A 265 11.26 -9.60 -3.71
N TRP A 266 10.27 -9.67 -4.60
CA TRP A 266 10.36 -10.50 -5.79
C TRP A 266 9.71 -9.88 -7.02
N GLY A 267 10.25 -10.16 -8.21
CA GLY A 267 9.67 -9.70 -9.47
C GLY A 267 9.57 -8.18 -9.62
N ASN A 268 10.22 -7.40 -8.75
CA ASN A 268 10.23 -5.94 -8.90
C ASN A 268 11.22 -5.53 -9.99
N GLU A 269 10.83 -4.53 -10.78
CA GLU A 269 11.52 -4.13 -11.99
C GLU A 269 12.00 -2.69 -11.93
N ILE A 270 13.04 -2.40 -12.70
CA ILE A 270 13.66 -1.08 -12.78
C ILE A 270 13.78 -0.73 -14.25
N ALA A 271 13.57 0.54 -14.62
CA ALA A 271 13.64 0.97 -16.01
C ALA A 271 14.94 0.48 -16.67
N PRO A 272 14.90 -0.01 -17.92
CA PRO A 272 16.10 -0.38 -18.64
C PRO A 272 17.03 0.84 -18.70
N LEU A 273 18.17 0.74 -18.01
CA LEU A 273 19.17 1.79 -18.05
C LEU A 273 19.71 1.93 -19.49
N GLY A 274 20.07 3.15 -19.91
CA GLY A 274 20.52 3.39 -21.29
C GLY A 274 21.75 2.54 -21.67
N PRO A 275 22.12 2.45 -22.96
CA PRO A 275 23.29 1.68 -23.39
C PRO A 275 24.56 2.09 -22.62
N GLY A 276 25.07 1.20 -21.77
CA GLY A 276 26.26 1.43 -20.94
C GLY A 276 26.01 1.94 -19.52
N GLU A 277 24.75 2.21 -19.14
CA GLU A 277 24.37 2.55 -17.76
C GLU A 277 24.09 1.31 -16.89
N ASP A 278 23.77 0.17 -17.52
CA ASP A 278 23.75 -1.16 -16.87
C ASP A 278 24.19 -2.27 -17.84
N PRO A 279 25.48 -2.34 -18.21
CA PRO A 279 25.97 -3.33 -19.15
C PRO A 279 25.90 -4.79 -18.63
N LEU A 280 25.46 -5.00 -17.39
CA LEU A 280 25.63 -6.25 -16.65
C LEU A 280 24.32 -6.76 -15.99
N GLY A 281 23.20 -6.02 -16.10
CA GLY A 281 21.89 -6.41 -15.56
C GLY A 281 21.73 -6.21 -14.04
N LEU A 282 22.57 -5.35 -13.45
CA LEU A 282 22.70 -5.08 -12.03
C LEU A 282 21.66 -4.10 -11.49
N SER A 283 20.90 -3.49 -12.40
CA SER A 283 19.81 -2.59 -12.06
C SER A 283 18.63 -3.30 -11.41
N ARG A 284 18.64 -4.62 -11.15
CA ARG A 284 17.55 -5.37 -10.50
C ARG A 284 17.61 -5.35 -8.96
N GLN A 285 18.01 -4.23 -8.38
CA GLN A 285 18.04 -4.11 -6.92
C GLN A 285 16.62 -4.14 -6.36
N GLN A 286 16.22 -5.24 -5.73
CA GLN A 286 14.95 -5.31 -5.01
C GLN A 286 14.96 -4.37 -3.79
N PHE A 287 16.13 -4.22 -3.18
CA PHE A 287 16.38 -3.48 -1.95
C PHE A 287 17.58 -2.52 -2.10
N LEU A 288 17.47 -1.34 -1.48
CA LEU A 288 18.58 -0.40 -1.33
C LEU A 288 18.55 0.25 0.07
N GLY A 289 19.72 0.42 0.67
CA GLY A 289 19.94 1.29 1.82
C GLY A 289 20.69 0.59 2.96
N GLY A 290 20.68 1.20 4.14
CA GLY A 290 21.45 0.75 5.30
C GLY A 290 20.66 -0.03 6.35
N ALA A 291 19.39 -0.38 6.08
CA ALA A 291 18.63 -1.25 6.98
C ALA A 291 19.29 -2.64 7.09
N SER A 292 19.27 -3.21 8.29
CA SER A 292 19.68 -4.61 8.50
C SER A 292 18.67 -5.53 7.84
N VAL A 293 19.14 -6.54 7.11
CA VAL A 293 18.30 -7.51 6.40
C VAL A 293 18.53 -8.89 6.99
N ARG A 294 17.47 -9.63 7.32
CA ARG A 294 17.55 -10.98 7.87
C ARG A 294 16.26 -11.75 7.66
N TYR A 295 16.34 -13.06 7.45
CA TYR A 295 15.16 -13.90 7.21
C TYR A 295 14.26 -13.31 6.12
N CYS A 296 14.87 -12.92 4.99
CA CYS A 296 14.13 -12.39 3.85
C CYS A 296 14.36 -13.26 2.62
N ASP A 297 13.37 -13.34 1.75
CA ASP A 297 13.55 -13.87 0.40
C ASP A 297 13.63 -12.70 -0.58
N ILE A 298 14.81 -12.47 -1.15
CA ILE A 298 15.08 -11.31 -2.00
C ILE A 298 15.69 -11.79 -3.31
N ALA A 299 14.99 -11.53 -4.42
CA ALA A 299 15.48 -11.90 -5.74
C ALA A 299 16.87 -11.28 -6.01
N GLY A 300 17.84 -12.14 -6.32
CA GLY A 300 19.21 -11.73 -6.65
C GLY A 300 20.02 -11.16 -5.48
N LEU A 301 19.64 -11.44 -4.22
CA LEU A 301 20.32 -10.92 -3.04
C LEU A 301 21.83 -11.21 -3.00
N PHE A 302 22.23 -12.39 -3.47
CA PHE A 302 23.62 -12.84 -3.47
C PHE A 302 24.25 -12.83 -4.85
N ASP A 303 23.60 -12.17 -5.82
CA ASP A 303 24.16 -12.00 -7.15
C ASP A 303 25.32 -10.99 -7.08
N GLY A 304 26.49 -11.40 -7.56
CA GLY A 304 27.64 -10.52 -7.66
C GLY A 304 27.52 -9.54 -8.81
N VAL A 305 27.91 -8.28 -8.57
CA VAL A 305 28.10 -7.31 -9.64
C VAL A 305 29.47 -7.56 -10.30
N PRO A 306 29.57 -7.66 -11.64
CA PRO A 306 30.87 -7.92 -12.26
C PRO A 306 31.91 -6.84 -11.94
N GLY A 307 33.02 -7.29 -11.36
CA GLY A 307 34.09 -6.43 -10.86
C GLY A 307 34.08 -6.21 -9.34
N GLU A 308 33.02 -6.64 -8.65
CA GLU A 308 32.99 -6.72 -7.18
C GLU A 308 32.68 -8.16 -6.74
N ASP A 309 32.98 -8.44 -5.47
CA ASP A 309 32.64 -9.73 -4.87
C ASP A 309 31.13 -9.78 -4.58
N PRO A 310 30.47 -10.95 -4.70
CA PRO A 310 29.09 -11.11 -4.26
C PRO A 310 28.88 -10.72 -2.80
N PRO A 311 27.69 -10.24 -2.41
CA PRO A 311 27.37 -9.96 -1.02
C PRO A 311 27.62 -11.19 -0.14
N ASP A 312 28.28 -11.01 1.01
CA ASP A 312 28.56 -12.08 1.96
C ASP A 312 27.26 -12.53 2.66
N PRO A 313 26.82 -13.80 2.51
CA PRO A 313 25.61 -14.31 3.16
C PRO A 313 25.62 -14.15 4.69
N ALA A 314 26.78 -14.06 5.33
CA ALA A 314 26.87 -13.83 6.78
C ALA A 314 26.26 -12.48 7.22
N ASN A 315 26.16 -11.50 6.31
CA ASN A 315 25.52 -10.21 6.56
C ASN A 315 23.99 -10.26 6.42
N PHE A 316 23.44 -11.37 5.92
CA PHE A 316 22.02 -11.57 5.64
C PHE A 316 21.52 -12.88 6.29
N PRO A 317 21.59 -13.00 7.62
CA PRO A 317 21.32 -14.26 8.30
C PRO A 317 19.89 -14.73 8.05
N GLY A 318 19.74 -16.01 7.70
CA GLY A 318 18.44 -16.63 7.40
C GLY A 318 17.80 -16.21 6.08
N SER A 319 18.43 -15.31 5.31
CA SER A 319 17.87 -14.86 4.04
C SER A 319 18.20 -15.80 2.88
N THR A 320 17.32 -15.82 1.88
CA THR A 320 17.41 -16.60 0.65
C THR A 320 17.13 -15.73 -0.58
N GLN A 321 17.31 -16.31 -1.77
CA GLN A 321 17.01 -15.72 -3.08
C GLN A 321 16.39 -16.76 -4.03
N ALA A 322 15.86 -17.85 -3.46
CA ALA A 322 15.24 -18.92 -4.22
C ALA A 322 13.84 -18.47 -4.65
N ASP A 323 13.29 -19.07 -5.71
CA ASP A 323 11.94 -18.71 -6.15
C ASP A 323 10.93 -18.95 -5.02
N PRO A 324 10.16 -17.94 -4.56
CA PRO A 324 9.15 -18.09 -3.52
C PRO A 324 7.96 -18.93 -3.96
N LEU A 325 7.88 -19.35 -5.23
CA LEU A 325 6.83 -20.20 -5.79
C LEU A 325 5.44 -19.61 -5.58
N PHE A 326 5.24 -18.34 -5.95
CA PHE A 326 3.92 -17.72 -5.87
C PHE A 326 2.87 -18.53 -6.67
N VAL A 327 1.63 -18.61 -6.15
CA VAL A 327 0.50 -19.28 -6.81
C VAL A 327 0.27 -18.68 -8.21
N LEU A 328 0.19 -17.35 -8.28
CA LEU A 328 0.12 -16.63 -9.54
C LEU A 328 0.98 -15.36 -9.45
N PRO A 329 2.23 -15.35 -9.96
CA PRO A 329 3.10 -14.20 -9.80
C PRO A 329 2.44 -12.95 -10.40
N PRO A 330 2.31 -11.85 -9.65
CA PRO A 330 1.84 -10.58 -10.19
C PRO A 330 2.79 -10.09 -11.29
N ILE A 331 2.25 -9.58 -12.39
CA ILE A 331 3.06 -9.17 -13.55
C ILE A 331 2.78 -7.70 -13.87
N MET A 332 3.83 -6.90 -13.96
CA MET A 332 3.78 -5.63 -14.66
C MET A 332 4.02 -5.89 -16.15
N SER A 333 3.00 -5.65 -16.99
CA SER A 333 3.17 -5.75 -18.43
C SER A 333 4.16 -4.71 -18.95
N SER A 334 4.77 -4.98 -20.09
CA SER A 334 5.66 -4.03 -20.79
C SER A 334 4.97 -2.72 -21.22
N SER A 335 3.64 -2.67 -21.16
CA SER A 335 2.82 -1.47 -21.35
C SER A 335 2.59 -0.65 -20.06
N GLY A 336 3.17 -1.06 -18.93
CA GLY A 336 3.03 -0.37 -17.64
C GLY A 336 1.72 -0.65 -16.92
N PHE A 337 0.96 -1.66 -17.35
CA PHE A 337 -0.25 -2.12 -16.67
C PHE A 337 0.07 -3.31 -15.77
N TYR A 338 -0.30 -3.19 -14.51
CA TYR A 338 -0.28 -4.27 -13.53
C TYR A 338 -1.44 -5.23 -13.81
N THR A 339 -1.12 -6.51 -13.98
CA THR A 339 -2.10 -7.58 -13.83
C THR A 339 -2.06 -8.06 -12.38
N PRO A 340 -3.19 -7.99 -11.65
CA PRO A 340 -3.33 -8.63 -10.35
C PRO A 340 -2.88 -10.08 -10.44
N GLY A 341 -2.12 -10.51 -9.43
CA GLY A 341 -1.72 -11.90 -9.23
C GLY A 341 -1.97 -12.30 -7.79
N ASP A 342 -1.64 -13.53 -7.48
CA ASP A 342 -1.71 -14.11 -6.14
C ASP A 342 -0.31 -14.31 -5.57
N ALA A 343 -0.02 -13.57 -4.51
CA ALA A 343 1.26 -13.58 -3.81
C ALA A 343 1.31 -14.57 -2.64
N HIS A 344 0.30 -15.43 -2.48
CA HIS A 344 0.43 -16.68 -1.72
C HIS A 344 1.48 -17.58 -2.35
N VAL A 345 2.10 -18.44 -1.55
CA VAL A 345 3.13 -19.38 -1.98
C VAL A 345 2.56 -20.79 -2.12
N GLN A 346 3.14 -21.57 -3.04
CA GLN A 346 2.79 -22.98 -3.24
C GLN A 346 3.60 -23.87 -2.30
N GLY A 347 3.11 -25.10 -2.07
CA GLY A 347 3.83 -26.11 -1.30
C GLY A 347 5.23 -26.37 -1.84
N GLY A 348 6.21 -26.41 -0.94
CA GLY A 348 7.64 -26.53 -1.26
C GLY A 348 8.36 -25.20 -1.49
N SER A 349 7.68 -24.07 -1.27
CA SER A 349 8.32 -22.76 -1.26
C SER A 349 9.41 -22.67 -0.17
N PRO A 350 10.54 -21.99 -0.46
CA PRO A 350 11.60 -21.74 0.52
C PRO A 350 11.20 -20.74 1.62
N THR A 351 10.03 -20.12 1.51
CA THR A 351 9.56 -19.11 2.47
C THR A 351 8.74 -19.69 3.62
N ILE A 352 8.30 -20.95 3.50
CA ILE A 352 7.48 -21.66 4.47
C ILE A 352 8.35 -22.11 5.66
N ASP A 353 7.89 -21.86 6.89
CA ASP A 353 8.56 -22.16 8.15
C ASP A 353 10.02 -21.66 8.22
N ALA A 354 10.30 -20.55 7.53
CA ALA A 354 11.65 -20.06 7.26
C ALA A 354 11.96 -18.70 7.91
N GLY A 355 10.96 -18.03 8.48
CA GLY A 355 11.10 -16.71 9.12
C GLY A 355 11.57 -16.77 10.58
N GLU A 356 11.71 -15.59 11.18
CA GLU A 356 12.12 -15.41 12.57
C GLU A 356 10.96 -14.96 13.47
N ASN A 357 10.62 -15.76 14.48
CA ASN A 357 9.50 -15.49 15.40
C ASN A 357 9.70 -14.21 16.22
N ALA A 358 10.94 -13.77 16.45
CA ALA A 358 11.21 -12.51 17.14
C ALA A 358 10.75 -11.27 16.35
N SER A 359 10.66 -11.40 15.02
CA SER A 359 10.15 -10.37 14.10
C SER A 359 8.65 -10.56 13.80
N ALA A 360 8.00 -11.57 14.38
CA ALA A 360 6.58 -11.85 14.29
C ALA A 360 6.05 -12.44 15.63
N PRO A 361 5.96 -11.62 16.70
CA PRO A 361 5.55 -12.13 18.00
C PRO A 361 4.12 -12.68 18.00
N SER A 362 3.86 -13.62 18.92
CA SER A 362 2.55 -14.27 19.08
C SER A 362 1.39 -13.27 19.22
N GLY A 363 0.27 -13.55 18.55
CA GLY A 363 -0.95 -12.70 18.61
C GLY A 363 -1.10 -11.74 17.43
N LEU A 364 -0.13 -11.72 16.51
CA LEU A 364 -0.29 -11.10 15.20
C LEU A 364 -0.95 -12.07 14.22
N THR A 365 -1.65 -11.51 13.24
CA THR A 365 -2.15 -12.25 12.08
C THR A 365 -1.46 -11.76 10.82
N ASP A 366 -1.42 -12.63 9.81
CA ASP A 366 -1.07 -12.26 8.45
C ASP A 366 -2.19 -11.41 7.80
N LEU A 367 -2.06 -11.18 6.50
CA LEU A 367 -3.00 -10.38 5.74
C LEU A 367 -4.36 -11.07 5.54
N ASP A 368 -4.40 -12.40 5.62
CA ASP A 368 -5.61 -13.22 5.53
C ASP A 368 -6.31 -13.41 6.88
N GLY A 369 -5.69 -12.95 7.96
CA GLY A 369 -6.21 -13.08 9.32
C GLY A 369 -5.76 -14.37 10.03
N SER A 370 -4.88 -15.15 9.42
CA SER A 370 -4.27 -16.33 10.00
C SER A 370 -3.18 -15.98 11.01
N PRO A 371 -3.01 -16.73 12.13
CA PRO A 371 -1.94 -16.45 13.09
C PRO A 371 -0.55 -16.51 12.45
N ARG A 372 0.32 -15.53 12.70
CA ARG A 372 1.70 -15.50 12.15
C ARG A 372 2.64 -16.62 12.62
N LEU A 373 2.23 -17.40 13.63
CA LEU A 373 3.01 -18.56 14.08
C LEU A 373 2.17 -19.79 13.74
N PHE A 374 2.31 -20.26 12.51
CA PHE A 374 1.50 -21.32 11.92
C PHE A 374 2.42 -22.32 11.22
N ASP A 375 2.34 -23.58 11.63
CA ASP A 375 3.25 -24.65 11.20
C ASP A 375 2.72 -25.31 9.92
N ASP A 376 3.54 -25.47 8.89
CA ASP A 376 3.32 -26.54 7.90
C ASP A 376 4.10 -27.79 8.31
N PRO A 377 3.45 -28.83 8.86
CA PRO A 377 4.15 -30.01 9.36
C PRO A 377 4.90 -30.81 8.28
N ASN A 378 4.69 -30.49 7.00
CA ASN A 378 5.36 -31.14 5.87
C ASN A 378 6.61 -30.38 5.40
N THR A 379 6.79 -29.13 5.82
CA THR A 379 7.96 -28.31 5.48
C THR A 379 8.99 -28.37 6.61
N PRO A 380 10.29 -28.53 6.29
CA PRO A 380 11.31 -28.45 7.33
C PRO A 380 11.46 -27.04 7.90
N ASP A 381 11.38 -26.91 9.22
CA ASP A 381 11.74 -25.72 9.98
C ASP A 381 13.16 -25.23 9.64
N THR A 382 13.26 -24.12 8.90
CA THR A 382 14.54 -23.47 8.56
C THR A 382 14.70 -22.11 9.21
N GLY A 383 13.62 -21.57 9.78
CA GLY A 383 13.58 -20.29 10.46
C GLY A 383 14.21 -20.28 11.85
N SER A 384 13.87 -19.26 12.62
CA SER A 384 14.46 -19.01 13.95
C SER A 384 13.42 -18.70 15.00
N GLY A 385 13.35 -19.55 16.02
CA GLY A 385 12.34 -19.47 17.06
C GLY A 385 12.04 -20.85 17.62
N ALA A 386 11.07 -20.91 18.54
CA ALA A 386 10.45 -22.17 18.91
C ALA A 386 9.23 -22.36 18.01
N ALA A 387 9.09 -23.55 17.40
CA ALA A 387 7.93 -23.90 16.59
C ALA A 387 6.61 -23.65 17.36
N PRO A 388 5.51 -23.26 16.66
CA PRO A 388 5.42 -23.06 15.20
C PRO A 388 6.25 -21.88 14.72
N LEU A 389 6.85 -22.00 13.54
CA LEU A 389 7.62 -20.94 12.90
C LEU A 389 6.71 -20.01 12.10
N VAL A 390 7.26 -18.86 11.71
CA VAL A 390 6.58 -17.86 10.88
C VAL A 390 7.08 -17.99 9.45
N ASP A 391 6.19 -17.84 8.48
CA ASP A 391 6.57 -17.75 7.08
C ASP A 391 7.20 -16.39 6.74
N MET A 392 8.07 -16.36 5.74
CA MET A 392 8.51 -15.09 5.16
C MET A 392 7.42 -14.54 4.22
N GLY A 393 7.14 -13.25 4.34
CA GLY A 393 6.17 -12.55 3.49
C GLY A 393 4.88 -12.19 4.22
N ALA A 394 3.91 -11.68 3.46
CA ALA A 394 2.64 -11.15 3.96
C ALA A 394 1.62 -12.21 4.39
N TYR A 395 1.82 -13.48 4.02
CA TYR A 395 0.88 -14.59 4.18
C TYR A 395 1.57 -15.78 4.85
N GLU A 396 0.82 -16.57 5.62
CA GLU A 396 1.23 -17.90 6.08
C GLU A 396 0.67 -18.98 5.13
N PHE A 397 1.47 -19.99 4.81
CA PHE A 397 1.07 -21.12 4.00
C PHE A 397 0.27 -22.15 4.81
N GLY A 398 -0.73 -22.76 4.18
CA GLY A 398 -1.58 -23.80 4.80
C GLY A 398 -2.52 -23.28 5.89
N ALA A 399 -2.37 -22.02 6.29
CA ALA A 399 -3.39 -21.30 7.03
C ALA A 399 -4.49 -20.96 6.04
N ALA A 400 -5.76 -21.27 6.36
CA ALA A 400 -6.87 -21.16 5.41
C ALA A 400 -6.90 -19.75 4.77
N ALA A 401 -6.37 -19.62 3.56
CA ALA A 401 -6.51 -18.42 2.77
C ALA A 401 -8.00 -18.28 2.42
N PRO A 402 -8.61 -17.09 2.52
CA PRO A 402 -9.84 -16.81 1.83
C PRO A 402 -9.51 -16.93 0.35
N CYS A 403 -9.76 -18.11 -0.21
CA CYS A 403 -9.52 -18.39 -1.61
C CYS A 403 -10.18 -17.30 -2.45
N PRO A 404 -9.43 -16.47 -3.20
CA PRO A 404 -9.93 -15.18 -3.70
C PRO A 404 -11.18 -15.31 -4.55
N GLY A 405 -11.32 -16.43 -5.28
CA GLY A 405 -12.48 -16.74 -6.10
C GLY A 405 -13.58 -17.54 -5.42
N ASP A 406 -13.36 -18.07 -4.21
CA ASP A 406 -14.33 -18.86 -3.45
C ASP A 406 -15.26 -17.90 -2.69
N VAL A 407 -16.38 -17.58 -3.32
CA VAL A 407 -17.37 -16.61 -2.81
C VAL A 407 -18.48 -17.28 -2.02
N ASP A 408 -18.64 -18.60 -2.12
CA ASP A 408 -19.59 -19.36 -1.29
C ASP A 408 -18.98 -20.08 -0.08
N GLY A 409 -17.65 -20.10 0.00
CA GLY A 409 -16.86 -20.60 1.11
C GLY A 409 -16.78 -22.12 1.16
N ASP A 410 -16.93 -22.81 0.03
CA ASP A 410 -16.92 -24.27 -0.04
C ASP A 410 -15.53 -24.89 -0.26
N GLY A 411 -14.51 -24.05 -0.50
CA GLY A 411 -13.12 -24.45 -0.66
C GLY A 411 -12.71 -24.82 -2.09
N ASP A 412 -13.57 -24.61 -3.08
CA ASP A 412 -13.25 -24.72 -4.50
C ASP A 412 -13.57 -23.38 -5.21
N VAL A 413 -12.80 -23.01 -6.24
CA VAL A 413 -13.20 -21.92 -7.15
C VAL A 413 -13.80 -22.51 -8.42
N ASP A 414 -15.12 -22.58 -8.49
CA ASP A 414 -15.81 -23.29 -9.56
C ASP A 414 -16.98 -22.49 -10.20
N LEU A 415 -17.82 -23.20 -10.97
CA LEU A 415 -18.96 -22.60 -11.66
C LEU A 415 -19.99 -21.98 -10.70
N THR A 416 -20.01 -22.39 -9.45
CA THR A 416 -20.88 -21.90 -8.38
C THR A 416 -20.45 -20.49 -7.98
N ASP A 417 -19.15 -20.27 -7.82
CA ASP A 417 -18.59 -18.93 -7.57
C ASP A 417 -18.82 -17.99 -8.74
N LEU A 418 -18.51 -18.47 -9.95
CA LEU A 418 -18.73 -17.71 -11.16
C LEU A 418 -20.21 -17.34 -11.29
N ALA A 419 -21.12 -18.24 -10.92
CA ALA A 419 -22.55 -17.96 -10.94
C ALA A 419 -22.96 -16.89 -9.91
N ILE A 420 -22.38 -16.89 -8.71
CA ILE A 420 -22.62 -15.86 -7.69
C ILE A 420 -22.13 -14.50 -8.16
N LEU A 421 -20.91 -14.43 -8.69
CA LEU A 421 -20.35 -13.19 -9.24
C LEU A 421 -21.22 -12.67 -10.38
N LEU A 422 -21.52 -13.51 -11.39
CA LEU A 422 -22.33 -13.11 -12.53
C LEU A 422 -23.78 -12.74 -12.15
N ALA A 423 -24.34 -13.34 -11.10
CA ALA A 423 -25.66 -13.00 -10.60
C ALA A 423 -25.72 -11.59 -9.97
N ASN A 424 -24.59 -11.10 -9.49
CA ASN A 424 -24.45 -9.79 -8.86
C ASN A 424 -23.73 -8.77 -9.75
N PHE A 425 -23.47 -9.08 -11.02
CA PHE A 425 -22.76 -8.18 -11.93
C PHE A 425 -23.44 -6.79 -12.02
N ASP A 426 -22.63 -5.73 -11.97
CA ASP A 426 -23.01 -4.31 -11.82
C ASP A 426 -23.65 -3.93 -10.46
N ALA A 427 -23.67 -4.82 -9.46
CA ALA A 427 -24.16 -4.47 -8.12
C ALA A 427 -23.21 -3.46 -7.44
N THR A 428 -23.79 -2.44 -6.81
CA THR A 428 -23.05 -1.41 -6.05
C THR A 428 -23.31 -1.54 -4.54
N GLY A 429 -22.30 -1.28 -3.71
CA GLY A 429 -22.32 -1.62 -2.29
C GLY A 429 -22.27 -3.13 -2.07
N ALA A 430 -21.67 -3.85 -3.01
CA ALA A 430 -21.50 -5.28 -2.96
C ALA A 430 -20.51 -5.68 -1.86
N THR A 431 -20.65 -6.92 -1.38
CA THR A 431 -19.69 -7.55 -0.46
C THR A 431 -18.94 -8.65 -1.20
N ARG A 432 -17.89 -9.18 -0.59
CA ARG A 432 -17.10 -10.29 -1.16
C ARG A 432 -17.96 -11.50 -1.51
N GLU A 433 -18.94 -11.84 -0.66
CA GLU A 433 -19.89 -12.96 -0.88
C GLU A 433 -20.87 -12.68 -2.04
N MET A 434 -20.94 -11.43 -2.50
CA MET A 434 -21.67 -11.06 -3.72
C MET A 434 -20.76 -11.08 -4.95
N GLY A 435 -19.48 -11.42 -4.81
CA GLY A 435 -18.51 -11.44 -5.91
C GLY A 435 -17.77 -10.13 -6.14
N ASP A 436 -17.72 -9.24 -5.15
CA ASP A 436 -16.81 -8.08 -5.13
C ASP A 436 -15.44 -8.53 -4.57
N LEU A 437 -14.61 -9.04 -5.48
CA LEU A 437 -13.34 -9.69 -5.17
C LEU A 437 -12.19 -8.70 -5.04
N ASP A 438 -12.29 -7.50 -5.63
CA ASP A 438 -11.33 -6.42 -5.42
C ASP A 438 -11.71 -5.45 -4.29
N GLY A 439 -12.93 -5.57 -3.76
CA GLY A 439 -13.42 -4.83 -2.60
C GLY A 439 -13.70 -3.35 -2.90
N ASP A 440 -13.90 -2.98 -4.17
CA ASP A 440 -14.23 -1.62 -4.57
C ASP A 440 -15.72 -1.26 -4.39
N GLY A 441 -16.51 -2.23 -3.93
CA GLY A 441 -17.95 -2.13 -3.71
C GLY A 441 -18.77 -2.35 -4.97
N VAL A 442 -18.17 -2.77 -6.10
CA VAL A 442 -18.83 -2.93 -7.40
C VAL A 442 -18.42 -4.24 -8.08
N VAL A 443 -19.37 -5.17 -8.23
CA VAL A 443 -19.09 -6.40 -9.01
C VAL A 443 -19.00 -6.09 -10.50
N ASN A 444 -17.82 -6.24 -11.10
CA ASN A 444 -17.53 -5.86 -12.47
C ASN A 444 -16.53 -6.81 -13.16
N LEU A 445 -15.99 -6.39 -14.31
CA LEU A 445 -15.06 -7.21 -15.09
C LEU A 445 -13.72 -7.46 -14.37
N THR A 446 -13.37 -6.60 -13.41
CA THR A 446 -12.17 -6.76 -12.58
C THR A 446 -12.33 -7.94 -11.64
N ASP A 447 -13.48 -8.07 -10.97
CA ASP A 447 -13.80 -9.23 -10.14
C ASP A 447 -13.87 -10.50 -10.97
N LEU A 448 -14.52 -10.42 -12.14
CA LEU A 448 -14.56 -11.55 -13.06
C LEU A 448 -13.13 -11.97 -13.48
N ALA A 449 -12.23 -11.03 -13.71
CA ALA A 449 -10.85 -11.34 -14.03
C ALA A 449 -10.12 -11.99 -12.85
N ILE A 450 -10.37 -11.54 -11.62
CA ILE A 450 -9.82 -12.16 -10.40
C ILE A 450 -10.32 -13.61 -10.30
N LEU A 451 -11.64 -13.83 -10.36
CA LEU A 451 -12.22 -15.17 -10.27
C LEU A 451 -11.67 -16.10 -11.36
N LEU A 452 -11.66 -15.63 -12.61
CA LEU A 452 -11.16 -16.43 -13.74
C LEU A 452 -9.65 -16.68 -13.67
N SER A 453 -8.89 -15.87 -12.94
CA SER A 453 -7.45 -16.09 -12.76
C SER A 453 -7.13 -17.30 -11.87
N VAL A 454 -8.07 -17.70 -11.02
CA VAL A 454 -7.97 -18.82 -10.06
C VAL A 454 -9.09 -19.85 -10.27
N PHE A 455 -9.71 -19.88 -11.45
CA PHE A 455 -10.81 -20.80 -11.74
C PHE A 455 -10.33 -22.26 -11.85
N GLU A 456 -11.08 -23.19 -11.28
CA GLU A 456 -10.73 -24.61 -11.12
C GLU A 456 -9.47 -24.87 -10.26
N THR A 457 -9.06 -23.93 -9.41
CA THR A 457 -8.00 -24.18 -8.43
C THR A 457 -8.61 -24.59 -7.08
N PRO A 458 -8.23 -25.74 -6.51
CA PRO A 458 -8.62 -26.10 -5.15
C PRO A 458 -7.93 -25.16 -4.15
N CYS A 459 -8.62 -24.84 -3.05
CA CYS A 459 -8.15 -23.91 -2.04
C CYS A 459 -7.28 -24.57 -0.93
N ASP A 460 -6.82 -25.81 -1.17
CA ASP A 460 -6.06 -26.70 -0.26
C ASP A 460 -4.58 -26.90 -0.67
#